data_AF-A0A3D3X8V6-F1
#
_entry.id   AF-A0A3D3X8V6-F1
#
_cell.length_a   1.000
_cell.length_b   1.000
_cell.length_c   1.000
_cell.angle_alpha   90.00
_cell.angle_beta   90.00
_cell.angle_gamma   90.00
#
_symmetry.space_group_name_H-M   'P 1'
#
loop_
_entity.id
_entity.type
_entity.pdbx_description
1 polymer ?
#
loop_
_entity_poly.entity_id
_entity_poly.type
_entity_poly.pdbx_seq_one_letter_code
_entity_poly.pdbx_strand_id
1 'polypeptide(L)'
;MNAQLEELLSILQQEVEHHEKLLQLLQEEAEGFGILSASEMLRLQSRKLQQTRLIAKLETRRIAVVEEMSGDFEEASESLSLSSIIRQVPQEWATPLQACFDRLKELIAEIRDAAEINGEQSASRLKSIQTSLHFFSKLQGSQQLYSGNGQLHSADSKITRASV
;
A
#
# COMPACT_ATOMS: atom_id res chain seq x y z
N MET A 1 -18.96 -28.20 12.14
CA MET A 1 -17.89 -27.77 13.07
C MET A 1 -16.44 -28.11 12.68
N ASN A 2 -15.82 -29.25 13.03
CA ASN A 2 -14.34 -29.40 12.96
C ASN A 2 -13.71 -29.15 11.58
N ALA A 3 -14.29 -29.69 10.50
CA ALA A 3 -13.78 -29.46 9.14
C ALA A 3 -13.86 -27.97 8.72
N GLN A 4 -14.87 -27.24 9.19
CA GLN A 4 -15.02 -25.81 8.90
C GLN A 4 -14.03 -24.96 9.72
N LEU A 5 -13.70 -25.38 10.94
CA LEU A 5 -12.66 -24.74 11.76
C LEU A 5 -11.26 -24.95 11.16
N GLU A 6 -10.99 -26.15 10.63
CA GLU A 6 -9.77 -26.44 9.89
C GLU A 6 -9.66 -25.58 8.63
N GLU A 7 -10.75 -25.48 7.86
CA GLU A 7 -10.79 -24.60 6.69
C GLU A 7 -10.59 -23.13 7.07
N LEU A 8 -11.28 -22.64 8.11
CA LEU A 8 -11.13 -21.28 8.60
C LEU A 8 -9.69 -20.98 9.01
N LEU A 9 -9.05 -21.90 9.74
CA LEU A 9 -7.65 -21.75 10.15
C LEU A 9 -6.72 -21.69 8.92
N SER A 10 -6.94 -22.57 7.94
CA SER A 10 -6.16 -22.56 6.69
C SER A 10 -6.31 -21.25 5.91
N ILE A 11 -7.53 -20.69 5.85
CA ILE A 11 -7.78 -19.39 5.22
C ILE A 11 -7.01 -18.28 5.95
N LEU A 12 -7.13 -18.22 7.28
CA LEU A 12 -6.46 -17.18 8.09
C LEU A 12 -4.93 -17.27 7.99
N GLN A 13 -4.37 -18.47 7.95
CA GLN A 13 -2.93 -18.66 7.74
C GLN A 13 -2.48 -18.16 6.37
N GLN A 14 -3.25 -18.43 5.32
CA GLN A 14 -2.98 -17.90 3.98
C GLN A 14 -3.11 -16.36 3.94
N GLU A 15 -4.11 -15.80 4.64
CA GLU A 15 -4.24 -14.35 4.76
C GLU A 15 -3.02 -13.73 5.42
N VAL A 16 -2.50 -14.32 6.51
CA VAL A 16 -1.25 -13.87 7.16
C VAL A 16 -0.11 -13.86 6.15
N GLU A 17 0.09 -14.96 5.42
CA GLU A 17 1.18 -15.09 4.44
C GLU A 17 1.08 -14.03 3.33
N HIS A 18 -0.12 -13.76 2.82
CA HIS A 18 -0.31 -12.75 1.79
C HIS A 18 -0.13 -11.32 2.30
N HIS A 19 -0.54 -11.03 3.54
CA HIS A 19 -0.29 -9.74 4.16
C HIS A 19 1.21 -9.52 4.44
N GLU A 20 1.93 -10.54 4.91
CA GLU A 20 3.39 -10.47 5.09
C GLU A 20 4.11 -10.19 3.77
N LYS A 21 3.72 -10.88 2.69
CA LYS A 21 4.25 -10.60 1.34
C LYS A 21 3.91 -9.18 0.89
N LEU A 22 2.71 -8.69 1.17
CA LEU A 22 2.33 -7.32 0.81
C LEU A 22 3.16 -6.28 1.58
N LEU A 23 3.38 -6.50 2.88
CA LEU A 23 4.24 -5.66 3.69
C LEU A 23 5.67 -5.64 3.16
N GLN A 24 6.23 -6.81 2.86
CA GLN A 24 7.57 -6.92 2.26
C GLN A 24 7.68 -6.11 0.96
N LEU A 25 6.66 -6.18 0.10
CA LEU A 25 6.63 -5.40 -1.15
C LEU A 25 6.59 -3.88 -0.92
N LEU A 26 5.90 -3.44 0.14
CA LEU A 26 5.87 -2.02 0.52
C LEU A 26 7.22 -1.58 1.08
N GLN A 27 7.89 -2.42 1.84
CA GLN A 27 9.25 -2.17 2.34
C GLN A 27 10.26 -2.14 1.19
N GLU A 28 10.20 -3.10 0.26
CA GLU A 28 11.01 -3.11 -0.98
C GLU A 28 10.84 -1.80 -1.78
N GLU A 29 9.61 -1.28 -1.87
CA GLU A 29 9.33 0.00 -2.52
C GLU A 29 9.94 1.19 -1.77
N ALA A 30 9.86 1.20 -0.44
CA ALA A 30 10.44 2.25 0.40
C ALA A 30 11.97 2.28 0.32
N GLU A 31 12.62 1.11 0.38
CA GLU A 31 14.07 0.97 0.29
C GLU A 31 14.59 1.28 -1.11
N GLY A 32 13.87 0.86 -2.14
CA GLY A 32 14.20 1.12 -3.53
C GLY A 32 13.90 2.55 -3.99
N PHE A 33 13.37 3.41 -3.11
CA PHE A 33 12.83 4.70 -3.49
C PHE A 33 13.90 5.64 -4.06
N GLY A 34 13.81 5.94 -5.36
CA GLY A 34 14.78 6.76 -6.10
C GLY A 34 15.97 6.01 -6.69
N ILE A 35 16.04 4.70 -6.47
CA ILE A 35 17.03 3.80 -7.09
C ILE A 35 16.35 2.97 -8.17
N LEU A 36 15.12 2.51 -7.91
CA LEU A 36 14.36 1.67 -8.82
C LEU A 36 14.07 2.38 -10.15
N SER A 37 14.26 1.64 -11.23
CA SER A 37 13.82 2.04 -12.56
C SER A 37 12.29 2.00 -12.66
N ALA A 38 11.74 2.70 -13.66
CA ALA A 38 10.30 2.72 -13.90
C ALA A 38 9.71 1.31 -14.15
N SER A 39 10.45 0.42 -14.81
CA SER A 39 9.99 -0.95 -15.07
C SER A 39 9.97 -1.81 -13.79
N GLU A 40 10.94 -1.63 -12.88
CA GLU A 40 10.94 -2.30 -11.58
C GLU A 40 9.81 -1.79 -10.69
N MET A 41 9.55 -0.48 -10.70
CA MET A 41 8.42 0.10 -9.99
C MET A 41 7.09 -0.47 -10.49
N LEU A 42 6.90 -0.58 -11.81
CA LEU A 42 5.70 -1.19 -12.39
C LEU A 42 5.54 -2.67 -12.01
N ARG A 43 6.64 -3.43 -11.93
CA ARG A 43 6.64 -4.82 -11.46
C ARG A 43 6.23 -4.91 -9.98
N LEU A 44 6.75 -4.02 -9.13
CA LEU A 44 6.34 -3.95 -7.73
C LEU A 44 4.85 -3.63 -7.58
N GLN A 45 4.32 -2.64 -8.31
CA GLN A 45 2.88 -2.34 -8.29
C GLN A 45 2.04 -3.55 -8.74
N SER A 46 2.48 -4.27 -9.77
CA SER A 46 1.79 -5.47 -10.25
C SER A 46 1.77 -6.59 -9.19
N ARG A 47 2.90 -6.82 -8.49
CA ARG A 47 3.00 -7.80 -7.39
C ARG A 47 2.11 -7.41 -6.21
N LYS A 48 2.09 -6.13 -5.81
CA LYS A 48 1.21 -5.63 -4.73
C LYS A 48 -0.26 -5.83 -5.08
N LEU A 49 -0.66 -5.44 -6.29
CA LEU A 49 -2.03 -5.63 -6.77
C LEU A 49 -2.45 -7.11 -6.78
N GLN A 50 -1.53 -8.01 -7.15
CA GLN A 50 -1.77 -9.45 -7.09
C GLN A 50 -2.03 -9.91 -5.64
N GLN A 51 -1.22 -9.49 -4.66
CA GLN A 51 -1.45 -9.86 -3.26
C GLN A 51 -2.79 -9.32 -2.75
N THR A 52 -3.13 -8.06 -3.04
CA THR A 52 -4.43 -7.49 -2.64
C THR A 52 -5.62 -8.27 -3.21
N ARG A 53 -5.52 -8.76 -4.45
CA ARG A 53 -6.57 -9.60 -5.06
C ARG A 53 -6.69 -10.96 -4.38
N LEU A 54 -5.57 -11.58 -4.00
CA LEU A 54 -5.57 -12.85 -3.28
C LEU A 54 -6.19 -12.68 -1.88
N ILE A 55 -5.82 -11.63 -1.17
CA ILE A 55 -6.40 -11.27 0.13
C ILE A 55 -7.92 -11.08 0.01
N ALA A 56 -8.39 -10.29 -0.96
CA ALA A 56 -9.82 -10.06 -1.14
C ALA A 56 -10.61 -11.36 -1.45
N LYS A 57 -10.00 -12.28 -2.20
CA LYS A 57 -10.60 -13.60 -2.47
C LYS A 57 -10.69 -14.44 -1.21
N LEU A 58 -9.64 -14.46 -0.39
CA LEU A 58 -9.62 -15.19 0.88
C LEU A 58 -10.64 -14.62 1.86
N GLU A 59 -10.74 -13.29 1.97
CA GLU A 59 -11.72 -12.65 2.85
C GLU A 59 -13.16 -13.02 2.46
N THR A 60 -13.44 -13.05 1.16
CA THR A 60 -14.75 -13.51 0.66
C THR A 60 -15.02 -14.97 1.05
N ARG A 61 -14.02 -15.85 0.97
CA ARG A 61 -14.15 -17.25 1.38
C ARG A 61 -14.29 -17.38 2.90
N ARG A 62 -13.54 -16.59 3.68
CA ARG A 62 -13.62 -16.53 5.14
C ARG A 62 -15.04 -16.20 5.59
N ILE A 63 -15.64 -15.16 5.00
CA ILE A 63 -17.03 -14.75 5.29
C ILE A 63 -18.00 -15.92 5.02
N ALA A 64 -17.90 -16.56 3.84
CA ALA A 64 -18.78 -17.68 3.50
C ALA A 64 -18.63 -18.86 4.48
N VAL A 65 -17.41 -19.22 4.88
CA VAL A 65 -17.15 -20.30 5.86
C VAL A 65 -17.72 -19.94 7.23
N VAL A 66 -17.60 -18.68 7.66
CA VAL A 66 -18.19 -18.19 8.93
C VAL A 66 -19.71 -18.23 8.88
N GLU A 67 -20.33 -17.85 7.76
CA GLU A 67 -21.79 -17.95 7.56
C GLU A 67 -22.25 -19.42 7.63
N GLU A 68 -21.55 -20.34 6.98
CA GLU A 68 -21.85 -21.78 6.99
C GLU A 68 -21.77 -22.42 8.39
N MET A 69 -20.94 -21.89 9.29
CA MET A 69 -20.82 -22.40 10.67
C MET A 69 -21.67 -21.62 11.69
N SER A 70 -22.37 -20.56 11.27
CA SER A 70 -23.08 -19.67 12.19
C SER A 70 -24.16 -20.34 13.04
N GLY A 71 -24.75 -21.43 12.57
CA GLY A 71 -25.71 -22.23 13.35
C GLY A 71 -25.10 -23.03 14.50
N ASP A 72 -23.77 -23.15 14.57
CA ASP A 72 -23.04 -23.88 15.62
C ASP A 72 -22.71 -22.97 16.83
N PHE A 73 -23.03 -21.66 16.78
CA PHE A 73 -22.69 -20.67 17.81
C PHE A 73 -23.94 -20.00 18.42
N GLU A 74 -23.79 -19.45 19.63
CA GLU A 74 -24.90 -18.79 20.35
C GLU A 74 -25.30 -17.42 19.75
N GLU A 75 -24.39 -16.77 19.02
CA GLU A 75 -24.62 -15.48 18.35
C GLU A 75 -25.26 -15.65 16.98
N ALA A 76 -26.12 -14.70 16.60
CA ALA A 76 -26.68 -14.66 15.25
C ALA A 76 -25.56 -14.45 14.21
N SER A 77 -25.71 -15.08 13.03
CA SER A 77 -24.75 -15.05 11.92
C SER A 77 -24.21 -13.65 11.59
N GLU A 78 -25.07 -12.63 11.61
CA GLU A 78 -24.72 -11.23 11.30
C GLU A 78 -23.82 -10.55 12.35
N SER A 79 -23.71 -11.14 13.55
CA SER A 79 -22.91 -10.64 14.67
C SER A 79 -21.70 -11.51 15.01
N LEU A 80 -21.55 -12.66 14.33
CA LEU A 80 -20.54 -13.65 14.68
C LEU A 80 -19.13 -13.16 14.28
N SER A 81 -18.39 -12.67 15.27
CA SER A 81 -17.02 -12.20 15.08
C SER A 81 -16.00 -13.33 15.24
N LEU A 82 -14.83 -13.21 14.61
CA LEU A 82 -13.73 -14.17 14.81
C LEU A 82 -13.33 -14.27 16.30
N SER A 83 -13.37 -13.15 17.02
CA SER A 83 -13.17 -13.14 18.48
C SER A 83 -14.25 -13.90 19.25
N SER A 84 -15.50 -13.87 18.79
CA SER A 84 -16.60 -14.65 19.40
C SER A 84 -16.40 -16.14 19.16
N ILE A 85 -15.99 -16.53 17.95
CA ILE A 85 -15.68 -17.91 17.57
C ILE A 85 -14.55 -18.45 18.46
N ILE A 86 -13.42 -17.72 18.57
CA ILE A 86 -12.26 -18.13 19.36
C ILE A 86 -12.63 -18.41 20.84
N ARG A 87 -13.59 -17.66 21.41
CA ARG A 87 -14.04 -17.86 22.80
C ARG A 87 -14.87 -19.11 23.02
N GLN A 88 -15.56 -19.60 21.99
CA GLN A 88 -16.54 -20.69 22.08
C GLN A 88 -15.97 -22.03 21.62
N VAL A 89 -14.90 -22.02 20.82
CA VAL A 89 -14.26 -23.26 20.32
C VAL A 89 -13.27 -23.87 21.34
N PRO A 90 -13.00 -25.19 21.27
CA PRO A 90 -11.99 -25.83 22.09
C PRO A 90 -10.60 -25.20 21.93
N GLN A 91 -9.78 -25.31 22.98
CA GLN A 91 -8.47 -24.65 23.07
C GLN A 91 -7.50 -25.02 21.93
N GLU A 92 -7.61 -26.25 21.39
CA GLU A 92 -6.84 -26.74 20.25
C GLU A 92 -7.07 -25.91 18.97
N TRP A 93 -8.25 -25.32 18.81
CA TRP A 93 -8.61 -24.42 17.71
C TRP A 93 -8.46 -22.96 18.10
N ALA A 94 -8.85 -22.61 19.33
CA ALA A 94 -8.80 -21.23 19.81
C ALA A 94 -7.38 -20.65 19.74
N THR A 95 -6.37 -21.44 20.16
CA THR A 95 -4.97 -21.00 20.22
C THR A 95 -4.40 -20.59 18.84
N PRO A 96 -4.43 -21.44 17.80
CA PRO A 96 -3.92 -21.07 16.49
C PRO A 96 -4.76 -20.00 15.79
N LEU A 97 -6.08 -19.97 15.98
CA LEU A 97 -6.95 -18.92 15.44
C LEU A 97 -6.62 -17.56 16.07
N GLN A 98 -6.40 -17.52 17.38
CA GLN A 98 -6.00 -16.31 18.10
C GLN A 98 -4.65 -15.78 17.59
N ALA A 99 -3.67 -16.66 17.40
CA ALA A 99 -2.37 -16.28 16.86
C ALA A 99 -2.48 -15.64 15.47
N CYS A 100 -3.31 -16.20 14.57
CA CYS A 100 -3.55 -15.62 13.26
C CYS A 100 -4.25 -14.25 13.37
N PHE A 101 -5.27 -14.14 14.22
CA PHE A 101 -6.01 -12.89 14.43
C PHE A 101 -5.13 -11.76 14.94
N ASP A 102 -4.30 -12.03 15.95
CA ASP A 102 -3.37 -11.03 16.50
C ASP A 102 -2.34 -10.62 15.45
N ARG A 103 -1.77 -11.59 14.72
CA ARG A 103 -0.81 -11.29 13.65
C ARG A 103 -1.42 -10.48 12.51
N LEU A 104 -2.64 -10.80 12.08
CA LEU A 104 -3.34 -10.03 11.05
C LEU A 104 -3.59 -8.59 11.49
N LYS A 105 -3.97 -8.37 12.76
CA LYS A 105 -4.13 -7.01 13.30
C LYS A 105 -2.85 -6.20 13.25
N GLU A 106 -1.73 -6.80 13.67
CA GLU A 106 -0.41 -6.17 13.59
C GLU A 106 -0.05 -5.84 12.14
N LEU A 107 -0.18 -6.82 11.24
CA LEU A 107 0.13 -6.65 9.81
C LEU A 107 -0.69 -5.55 9.14
N ILE A 108 -1.98 -5.45 9.44
CA ILE A 108 -2.84 -4.40 8.89
C ILE A 108 -2.35 -3.01 9.32
N ALA A 109 -1.91 -2.86 10.58
CA ALA A 109 -1.33 -1.61 11.06
C ALA A 109 0.00 -1.30 10.36
N GLU A 110 0.92 -2.27 10.31
CA GLU A 110 2.23 -2.13 9.66
C GLU A 110 2.10 -1.78 8.15
N ILE A 111 1.17 -2.45 7.44
CA ILE A 111 0.89 -2.20 6.02
C ILE A 111 0.33 -0.80 5.82
N ARG A 112 -0.57 -0.35 6.69
CA ARG A 112 -1.14 1.01 6.61
C ARG A 112 -0.05 2.06 6.77
N ASP A 113 0.79 1.92 7.79
CA ASP A 113 1.88 2.85 8.06
C ASP A 113 2.89 2.88 6.89
N ALA A 114 3.28 1.71 6.38
CA ALA A 114 4.19 1.62 5.24
C ALA A 114 3.59 2.24 3.96
N ALA A 115 2.30 1.99 3.69
CA ALA A 115 1.61 2.54 2.53
C ALA A 115 1.46 4.07 2.62
N GLU A 116 1.21 4.61 3.81
CA GLU A 116 1.13 6.05 4.06
C GLU A 116 2.49 6.72 3.78
N ILE A 117 3.57 6.18 4.35
CA ILE A 117 4.94 6.67 4.12
C ILE A 117 5.29 6.65 2.64
N ASN A 118 5.04 5.53 1.94
CA ASN A 118 5.32 5.41 0.50
C ASN A 118 4.50 6.41 -0.33
N GLY A 119 3.25 6.65 0.08
CA GLY A 119 2.35 7.64 -0.53
C GLY A 119 2.88 9.06 -0.40
N GLU A 120 3.28 9.47 0.81
CA GLU A 120 3.85 10.79 1.09
C GLU A 120 5.14 11.04 0.30
N GLN A 121 6.04 10.05 0.31
CA GLN A 121 7.29 10.10 -0.43
C GLN A 121 7.05 10.28 -1.94
N SER A 122 6.12 9.51 -2.50
CA SER A 122 5.74 9.58 -3.92
C SER A 122 5.12 10.94 -4.28
N ALA A 123 4.21 11.45 -3.43
CA ALA A 123 3.57 12.75 -3.63
C ALA A 123 4.58 13.90 -3.60
N SER A 124 5.52 13.87 -2.66
CA SER A 124 6.60 14.86 -2.54
C SER A 124 7.46 14.92 -3.81
N ARG A 125 7.82 13.76 -4.38
CA ARG A 125 8.60 13.72 -5.63
C ARG A 125 7.83 14.21 -6.83
N LEU A 126 6.56 13.83 -6.96
CA LEU A 126 5.71 14.34 -8.04
C LEU A 126 5.62 15.87 -8.00
N LYS A 127 5.47 16.46 -6.81
CA LYS A 127 5.49 17.91 -6.62
C LYS A 127 6.82 18.54 -7.06
N SER A 128 7.95 17.91 -6.74
CA SER A 128 9.27 18.37 -7.16
C SER A 128 9.45 18.31 -8.68
N ILE A 129 9.03 17.22 -9.32
CA ILE A 129 9.05 17.06 -10.78
C ILE A 129 8.18 18.12 -11.45
N GLN A 130 6.94 18.32 -10.97
CA GLN A 130 6.02 19.35 -11.50
C GLN A 130 6.61 20.75 -11.37
N THR A 131 7.25 21.06 -10.24
CA THR A 131 7.91 22.35 -10.02
C THR A 131 9.07 22.55 -11.00
N SER A 132 9.87 21.51 -11.23
CA SER A 132 10.99 21.53 -12.18
C SER A 132 10.49 21.72 -13.61
N LEU A 133 9.44 21.00 -14.02
CA LEU A 133 8.82 21.16 -15.35
C LEU A 133 8.25 22.57 -15.55
N HIS A 134 7.60 23.13 -14.52
CA HIS A 134 7.10 24.51 -14.57
C HIS A 134 8.21 25.55 -14.68
N PHE A 135 9.35 25.30 -14.02
CA PHE A 135 10.53 26.14 -14.17
C PHE A 135 11.08 26.09 -15.61
N PHE A 136 11.25 24.89 -16.17
CA PHE A 136 11.75 24.74 -17.55
C PHE A 136 10.79 25.31 -18.60
N SER A 137 9.47 25.16 -18.44
CA SER A 137 8.50 25.72 -19.38
C SER A 137 8.54 27.26 -19.40
N LYS A 138 8.77 27.91 -18.25
CA LYS A 138 8.98 29.37 -18.16
C LYS A 138 10.28 29.84 -18.81
N LEU A 139 11.35 29.04 -18.74
CA LEU A 139 12.61 29.36 -19.40
C LEU A 139 12.50 29.32 -20.93
N GLN A 140 11.78 28.33 -21.47
CA GLN A 140 11.57 28.23 -22.92
C GLN A 140 10.80 29.43 -23.52
N GLY A 141 9.94 30.09 -22.73
CA GLY A 141 9.23 31.31 -23.15
C GLY A 141 10.05 32.61 -23.04
N SER A 142 11.16 32.63 -22.31
CA SER A 142 11.98 33.82 -22.04
C SER A 142 13.34 33.82 -22.74
N GLN A 143 13.70 32.72 -23.41
CA GLN A 143 14.94 32.57 -24.17
C GLN A 143 14.81 32.89 -25.67
N GLN A 144 14.08 33.94 -26.04
CA GLN A 144 14.43 34.62 -27.29
C GLN A 144 15.73 35.38 -27.04
N LEU A 145 16.86 34.67 -27.16
CA LEU A 145 18.18 35.31 -27.15
C LEU A 145 18.27 36.32 -28.28
N TYR A 146 17.60 36.07 -29.41
CA TYR A 146 17.53 36.95 -30.56
C TYR A 146 16.10 37.42 -30.79
N SER A 147 15.90 38.72 -31.00
CA SER A 147 14.67 39.25 -31.57
C SER A 147 14.51 38.77 -33.02
N GLY A 148 13.29 38.85 -33.58
CA GLY A 148 13.01 38.49 -34.99
C GLY A 148 13.87 39.23 -36.03
N ASN A 149 14.64 40.24 -35.62
CA ASN A 149 15.55 41.02 -36.44
C ASN A 149 17.03 40.61 -36.25
N GLY A 150 17.32 39.50 -35.55
CA GLY A 150 18.68 39.00 -35.32
C GLY A 150 19.50 39.80 -34.30
N GLN A 151 18.86 40.68 -33.52
CA GLN A 151 19.53 41.40 -32.43
C GLN A 151 19.40 40.62 -31.13
N LEU A 152 20.47 40.51 -30.35
CA LEU A 152 20.37 39.95 -29.00
C LEU A 152 19.37 40.78 -28.20
N HIS A 153 18.39 40.14 -27.55
CA HIS A 153 17.58 40.82 -26.56
C HIS A 153 18.53 41.35 -25.49
N SER A 154 18.72 42.68 -25.45
CA SER A 154 19.47 43.34 -24.39
C SER A 154 18.78 42.98 -23.08
N ALA A 155 19.40 42.07 -22.34
CA ALA A 155 18.98 41.71 -21.00
C ALA A 155 19.09 42.98 -20.16
N ASP A 156 17.97 43.68 -19.99
CA ASP A 156 17.81 44.67 -18.94
C ASP A 156 17.60 43.94 -17.60
N SER A 157 18.47 42.98 -17.32
CA SER A 157 18.61 42.38 -16.01
C SER A 157 19.51 43.29 -15.21
N LYS A 158 18.89 44.21 -14.46
CA LYS A 158 19.49 44.69 -13.22
C LYS A 158 19.67 43.48 -12.30
N ILE A 159 20.74 42.73 -12.49
CA ILE A 159 21.26 41.81 -11.50
C ILE A 159 21.79 42.72 -10.39
N THR A 160 20.95 42.99 -9.40
CA THR A 160 21.41 43.57 -8.15
C THR A 160 22.34 42.55 -7.52
N ARG A 161 23.65 42.77 -7.68
CA ARG A 161 24.70 42.04 -6.98
C ARG A 161 24.49 42.29 -5.48
N ALA A 162 23.97 41.30 -4.75
CA ALA A 162 24.07 41.30 -3.31
C ALA A 162 25.55 41.21 -2.95
N SER A 163 26.10 42.31 -2.44
CA SER A 163 27.43 42.38 -1.85
C SER A 163 27.50 41.53 -0.59
N VAL A 164 28.60 40.77 -0.47
CA VAL A 164 29.05 39.97 0.67
C VAL A 164 29.14 40.82 1.93
#